data_AF-A0A380CCJ6-F1
#
_entry.id   AF-A0A380CCJ6-F1
#
_cell.length_a   1.000
_cell.length_b   1.000
_cell.length_c   1.000
_cell.angle_alpha   90.00
_cell.angle_beta   90.00
_cell.angle_gamma   90.00
#
_symmetry.space_group_name_H-M   'P 1'
#
loop_
_entity.id
_entity.type
_entity.pdbx_description
1 polymer ?
#
loop_
_entity_poly.entity_id
_entity_poly.type
_entity_poly.pdbx_seq_one_letter_code
_entity_poly.pdbx_strand_id
1 'polypeptide(L)' 'MTQYLVTTFKDSIGHVHPHVTAAKPNQTYQVVEAESKEEAEKMAKKPKGLLEVIPSSFNNGPISKALSKSTTYRKGCE' A
#
# COMPACT_ATOMS: atom_id res chain seq x y z
N MET A 1 -0.14 23.48 3.33
CA MET A 1 -1.32 22.72 3.81
C MET A 1 -0.89 21.82 4.96
N THR A 2 -1.73 21.65 5.97
CA THR A 2 -1.47 20.79 7.15
C THR A 2 -1.96 19.37 6.87
N GLN A 3 -1.16 18.35 7.17
CA GLN A 3 -1.58 16.95 7.09
C GLN A 3 -2.20 16.50 8.41
N TYR A 4 -3.23 15.66 8.36
CA TYR A 4 -3.87 15.08 9.55
C TYR A 4 -3.87 13.56 9.42
N LEU A 5 -3.50 12.87 10.50
CA LEU A 5 -3.67 11.42 10.64
C LEU A 5 -4.99 11.16 11.37
N VAL A 6 -5.89 10.43 10.72
CA VAL A 6 -7.14 9.97 11.31
C VAL A 6 -7.05 8.47 11.52
N THR A 7 -7.14 8.02 12.77
CA THR A 7 -7.21 6.59 13.12
C THR A 7 -8.56 6.27 13.71
N THR A 8 -9.05 5.07 13.45
CA THR A 8 -10.33 4.59 13.98
C THR A 8 -10.09 3.32 14.77
N PHE A 9 -10.42 3.36 16.06
CA PHE A 9 -10.36 2.18 16.91
C PHE A 9 -11.76 1.63 17.10
N LYS A 10 -11.88 0.31 17.04
CA LYS A 10 -13.13 -0.41 17.32
C LYS A 10 -13.00 -1.09 18.66
N ASP A 11 -13.84 -0.71 19.60
CA ASP A 11 -13.89 -1.33 20.91
C ASP A 11 -14.58 -2.71 20.85
N SER A 12 -14.48 -3.50 21.93
CA SER A 12 -15.12 -4.82 22.05
C SER A 12 -16.63 -4.80 21.87
N ILE A 13 -17.27 -3.65 22.15
CA ILE A 13 -18.72 -3.41 22.00
C ILE A 13 -19.08 -2.95 20.56
N GLY A 14 -18.08 -2.73 19.71
CA GLY A 14 -18.26 -2.35 18.31
C GLY A 14 -18.39 -0.84 18.07
N HIS A 15 -18.27 -0.01 19.11
CA HIS A 15 -18.20 1.44 18.94
C HIS A 15 -16.88 1.84 18.27
N VAL A 16 -16.97 2.79 17.34
CA VAL A 16 -15.83 3.31 16.59
C VAL A 16 -15.47 4.69 17.13
N HIS A 17 -14.26 4.82 17.66
CA HIS A 17 -13.74 6.07 18.18
C HIS A 17 -12.72 6.65 17.18
N PRO A 18 -13.03 7.78 16.52
CA PRO A 18 -12.07 8.46 15.66
C PRO A 18 -11.09 9.28 16.51
N HIS A 19 -9.80 9.13 16.24
CA HIS A 19 -8.73 9.94 16.82
C HIS A 19 -8.02 10.71 15.71
N VAL A 20 -7.85 12.03 15.92
CA VAL A 20 -7.30 12.94 14.90
C VAL A 20 -6.08 13.63 15.45
N THR A 21 -4.96 13.52 14.73
CA THR A 21 -3.68 14.13 15.09
C THR A 21 -3.13 14.94 13.94
N ALA A 22 -2.74 16.19 14.20
CA ALA A 22 -2.11 17.05 13.21
C ALA A 22 -0.61 16.73 13.06
N ALA A 23 -0.13 16.68 11.81
CA ALA A 23 1.28 16.54 11.51
C ALA A 23 2.07 17.79 11.89
N LYS A 24 3.28 17.60 12.42
CA LYS A 24 4.29 18.67 12.56
C LYS A 24 4.82 19.08 11.18
N PRO A 25 5.42 20.28 11.02
CA PRO A 25 5.85 20.79 9.71
C PRO A 25 6.89 19.91 8.99
N ASN A 26 7.66 19.12 9.73
CA ASN A 26 8.70 18.21 9.21
C ASN A 26 8.32 16.72 9.36
N GLN A 27 7.04 16.43 9.63
CA GLN A 27 6.55 15.07 9.85
C GLN A 27 5.62 14.66 8.70
N THR A 28 5.84 13.46 8.19
CA THR A 28 4.95 12.81 7.22
C THR A 28 4.48 11.47 7.78
N TYR A 29 3.26 11.09 7.41
CA TYR A 29 2.70 9.79 7.78
C TYR A 29 2.65 8.89 6.55
N GLN A 30 3.06 7.63 6.71
CA GLN A 30 2.93 6.61 5.68
C GLN A 30 2.24 5.40 6.30
N VAL A 31 1.14 4.98 5.69
CA VAL A 31 0.42 3.76 6.07
C VAL A 31 0.89 2.66 5.13
N VAL A 32 1.38 1.56 5.71
CA VAL A 32 1.88 0.40 4.98
C VAL A 32 1.29 -0.84 5.64
N GLU A 33 0.79 -1.76 4.81
CA GLU A 33 0.36 -3.08 5.25
C GLU A 33 1.58 -4.00 5.27
N ALA A 34 1.97 -4.45 6.46
CA ALA A 34 3.12 -5.33 6.63
C ALA A 34 2.88 -6.23 7.85
N GLU A 35 3.43 -7.44 7.82
CA GLU A 35 3.29 -8.41 8.91
C GLU A 35 4.27 -8.11 10.06
N SER A 36 5.36 -7.41 9.75
CA SER A 36 6.41 -7.07 10.71
C SER A 36 6.91 -5.65 10.55
N LYS A 37 7.50 -5.11 11.62
CA LYS A 37 8.12 -3.78 11.61
C LYS A 37 9.24 -3.68 10.56
N GLU A 38 10.07 -4.72 10.43
CA GLU A 38 11.20 -4.72 9.50
C GLU A 38 10.73 -4.69 8.03
N GLU A 39 9.65 -5.41 7.73
CA GLU A 39 9.02 -5.38 6.41
C GLU A 39 8.38 -4.01 6.13
N ALA A 40 7.69 -3.42 7.09
CA ALA A 40 7.12 -2.07 6.97
C ALA A 40 8.20 -1.04 6.61
N GLU A 41 9.38 -1.13 7.24
CA GLU A 41 10.51 -0.25 6.91
C GLU A 41 11.08 -0.49 5.52
N LYS A 42 11.17 -1.75 5.07
CA LYS A 42 11.62 -2.10 3.71
C LYS A 42 10.64 -1.56 2.66
N MET A 43 9.35 -1.70 2.90
CA MET A 43 8.29 -1.18 2.02
C MET A 43 8.25 0.35 1.99
N ALA A 44 8.50 1.02 3.12
CA ALA A 44 8.59 2.47 3.18
C ALA A 44 9.80 3.03 2.41
N LYS A 45 10.95 2.35 2.47
CA LYS A 45 12.19 2.75 1.79
C LYS A 45 12.20 2.42 0.30
N LYS A 46 11.44 1.40 -0.13
CA LYS A 46 11.39 1.00 -1.53
C LYS A 46 10.77 2.14 -2.36
N PRO A 47 11.44 2.60 -3.44
CA PRO A 47 10.86 3.61 -4.31
C PRO A 47 9.58 3.03 -4.92
N LYS A 48 8.46 3.73 -4.72
CA LYS A 48 7.21 3.36 -5.37
C LYS A 48 7.41 3.43 -6.88
N GLY A 49 7.09 2.35 -7.58
CA GLY A 49 7.20 2.34 -9.03
C GLY A 49 6.26 3.39 -9.64
N LEU A 50 6.60 3.96 -10.79
CA LEU A 50 5.72 4.90 -11.51
C LEU A 50 4.30 4.32 -11.69
N LEU A 51 4.24 3.00 -11.90
CA LEU A 51 3.01 2.22 -12.09
C LEU A 51 2.18 2.06 -10.81
N GLU A 52 2.78 2.18 -9.62
CA GLU A 52 2.05 2.19 -8.34
C GLU A 52 1.46 3.58 -8.04
N VAL A 53 2.16 4.63 -8.46
CA VAL A 53 1.72 6.02 -8.26
C VAL A 53 0.63 6.40 -9.26
N ILE A 54 0.70 5.88 -10.50
CA ILE A 54 -0.25 6.17 -11.56
C ILE A 54 -0.82 4.84 -12.06
N PRO A 55 -2.02 4.43 -11.59
CA PRO A 55 -2.67 3.23 -12.09
C PRO A 55 -2.98 3.39 -13.58
N SER A 56 -2.47 2.47 -14.40
CA SER A 56 -2.65 2.51 -15.87
C SER A 56 -3.62 1.43 -16.34
N SER A 57 -4.46 1.77 -17.32
CA SER A 57 -5.36 0.81 -17.98
C SER A 57 -4.60 -0.29 -18.73
N PHE A 58 -3.35 -0.03 -19.12
CA PHE A 58 -2.47 -1.00 -19.76
C PHE A 58 -2.06 -2.13 -18.81
N ASN A 59 -1.85 -1.85 -17.52
CA ASN A 59 -1.40 -2.85 -16.54
C ASN A 59 -2.53 -3.63 -15.88
N ASN A 60 -3.73 -3.06 -15.79
CA ASN A 60 -4.90 -3.72 -15.17
C ASN A 60 -5.87 -4.35 -16.18
N GLY A 61 -5.53 -4.27 -17.48
CA GLY A 61 -6.34 -4.78 -18.57
C GLY A 61 -6.27 -6.30 -18.77
N PRO A 62 -7.10 -6.86 -19.67
CA PRO A 62 -7.08 -8.28 -19.99
C PRO A 62 -5.77 -8.76 -20.61
N ILE A 63 -5.09 -7.88 -21.38
CA ILE A 63 -3.85 -8.20 -22.09
C ILE A 63 -2.67 -8.37 -21.13
N SER A 64 -2.48 -7.44 -20.18
CA SER A 64 -1.44 -7.56 -19.16
C SER A 64 -1.64 -8.80 -18.29
N LYS A 65 -2.90 -9.12 -17.95
CA LYS A 65 -3.27 -10.32 -17.19
C LYS A 65 -3.02 -11.62 -17.95
N ALA A 66 -3.09 -11.61 -19.27
CA ALA A 66 -2.73 -12.77 -20.10
C ALA A 66 -1.20 -12.94 -20.19
N LEU A 67 -0.46 -11.85 -20.34
CA LEU A 67 1.00 -11.87 -20.42
C LEU A 67 1.66 -12.33 -19.11
N SER A 68 1.16 -11.88 -17.95
CA SER A 68 1.67 -12.33 -16.64
C SER A 68 1.47 -13.83 -16.41
N LYS A 69 0.37 -14.40 -16.90
CA LYS A 69 0.10 -15.85 -16.86
C LYS A 69 1.03 -16.63 -17.79
N SER A 70 1.38 -16.09 -18.96
CA SER A 70 2.27 -16.79 -19.91
C SER A 70 3.69 -17.01 -19.36
N THR A 71 4.18 -16.09 -18.53
CA THR A 71 5.50 -16.20 -17.89
C THR A 71 5.54 -17.27 -16.79
N THR A 72 4.44 -17.48 -16.07
CA THR A 72 4.34 -18.51 -15.03
C THR A 72 4.30 -19.92 -15.61
N TYR A 73 3.67 -20.12 -16.77
CA TYR A 73 3.69 -21.42 -17.47
C TYR A 73 5.09 -21.82 -17.98
N ARG A 74 5.99 -20.87 -18.26
CA ARG A 74 7.37 -21.19 -18.69
C ARG A 74 8.32 -21.53 -17.53
N LYS A 75 8.01 -21.08 -16.31
CA LYS A 75 8.85 -21.29 -15.12
C LYS A 75 8.67 -22.65 -14.44
N GLY A 76 7.68 -23.43 -14.85
CA GLY A 76 7.38 -24.77 -14.31
C GLY A 76 7.73 -25.93 -15.24
N CYS A 77 8.55 -25.67 -16.27
CA CYS A 77 9.03 -26.69 -17.19
C CYS A 77 10.57 -26.76 -17.11
N GLU A 78 11.07 -27.14 -15.93
CA GLU A 78 12.40 -27.75 -15.72
C GLU A 78 12.17 -29.12 -15.05
#